data_AF-A0A2D9N2G2-F1
#
_entry.id   AF-A0A2D9N2G2-F1
#
_cell.length_a   1.000
_cell.length_b   1.000
_cell.length_c   1.000
_cell.angle_alpha   90.00
_cell.angle_beta   90.00
_cell.angle_gamma   90.00
#
_symmetry.space_group_name_H-M   'P 1'
#
loop_
_entity.id
_entity.type
_entity.pdbx_description
1 polymer ?
#
loop_
_entity_poly.entity_id
_entity_poly.type
_entity_poly.pdbx_seq_one_letter_code
_entity_poly.pdbx_strand_id
1 'polypeptide(L)'
;MKKDLGYGAPGTYLPIITDEEGKPANTPDVYIDDKIYSEKEMVALFRKVNPYRKTREEMDFFPPLTRQNADGYFIAFDRVNTLGGSPLPVGRAGWKYLDEHKLFLTTGIKTIDMYRGLGVAKMLWAKRDSAIFGTNPAIGMASNFSSGWLNYIKSQGWTVDPPVESLPASIQDEVINTLQGDKPRRLISKNIDMAMKKAWEILKVDTRPDIRNEAQYNAASLDERRRWHNRQREAYNTRLKALRTQHTVDLTDTENPVYQEMKYYQDMRNFHGRQQRRIARCLGLGKTECNDYYSLELEGENRRTQKYKTTPTGKLDPYVEISLEAYNNLTDKQKINYHMGMMRQGIDKTFHNRMFHRIQRKYKPPTFPSPKYGGESSEGLEYTKEEYDNMDDKNKREYHGRMASRAKRDNNDELRRFHDRMRYRLRMNIPLPNYYSPEDEQEEE
;
A
#
# COMPACT_ATOMS: atom_id res chain seq x y z
N MET A 1 -7.56 55.68 35.63
CA MET A 1 -6.58 56.59 34.98
C MET A 1 -5.90 55.79 33.88
N LYS A 2 -6.06 56.15 32.59
CA LYS A 2 -5.57 55.36 31.44
C LYS A 2 -4.05 55.21 31.51
N LYS A 3 -3.53 53.98 31.62
CA LYS A 3 -2.10 53.70 31.48
C LYS A 3 -1.81 53.36 30.03
N ASP A 4 -1.32 54.34 29.28
CA ASP A 4 -0.58 54.05 28.06
C ASP A 4 0.71 53.37 28.49
N LEU A 5 0.78 52.04 28.37
CA LEU A 5 2.03 51.31 28.56
C LEU A 5 2.91 51.56 27.34
N GLY A 6 3.66 52.67 27.42
CA GLY A 6 4.82 52.92 26.59
C GLY A 6 5.86 51.82 26.76
N TYR A 7 6.56 51.54 25.66
CA TYR A 7 7.76 50.70 25.55
C TYR A 7 8.61 50.73 26.83
N GLY A 8 8.63 49.63 27.59
CA GLY A 8 9.22 49.68 28.93
C GLY A 8 9.44 48.34 29.62
N ALA A 9 10.08 47.39 28.95
CA ALA A 9 10.97 46.33 29.49
C ALA A 9 11.45 45.46 28.31
N PRO A 10 12.63 44.82 28.37
CA PRO A 10 12.98 43.79 27.41
C PRO A 10 11.96 42.64 27.54
N GLY A 11 10.97 42.64 26.64
CA GLY A 11 9.90 41.64 26.63
C GLY A 11 8.49 42.12 26.94
N THR A 12 8.17 43.42 26.99
CA THR A 12 6.77 43.89 27.02
C THR A 12 6.26 44.32 25.65
N TYR A 13 5.02 43.89 25.38
CA TYR A 13 4.42 43.68 24.08
C TYR A 13 3.42 44.80 23.75
N LEU A 14 3.56 45.40 22.56
CA LEU A 14 2.55 46.15 21.79
C LEU A 14 1.94 47.46 22.37
N PRO A 15 1.71 48.48 21.53
CA PRO A 15 0.93 49.67 21.89
C PRO A 15 -0.58 49.34 21.84
N ILE A 16 -1.09 48.62 22.84
CA ILE A 16 -2.51 48.30 22.94
C ILE A 16 -3.04 48.94 24.21
N ILE A 17 -4.19 49.60 24.08
CA ILE A 17 -4.93 50.17 25.21
C ILE A 17 -5.41 48.99 26.05
N THR A 18 -4.93 48.89 27.29
CA THR A 18 -5.38 47.88 28.23
C THR A 18 -6.32 48.47 29.28
N ASP A 19 -7.21 47.65 29.83
CA ASP A 19 -7.98 48.00 31.03
C ASP A 19 -7.07 47.99 32.27
N GLU A 20 -7.66 48.24 33.45
CA GLU A 20 -6.93 48.24 34.73
C GLU A 20 -6.39 46.85 35.12
N GLU A 21 -6.88 45.78 34.48
CA GLU A 21 -6.47 44.38 34.69
C GLU A 21 -5.38 43.92 33.69
N GLY A 22 -4.98 44.79 32.75
CA GLY A 22 -3.97 44.47 31.72
C GLY A 22 -4.51 43.64 30.55
N LYS A 23 -5.83 43.55 30.39
CA LYS A 23 -6.50 42.94 29.24
C LYS A 23 -6.77 44.00 28.16
N PRO A 24 -7.04 43.61 26.89
CA PRO A 24 -7.45 44.58 25.88
C PRO A 24 -8.64 45.42 26.34
N ALA A 25 -8.53 46.74 26.30
CA ALA A 25 -9.56 47.67 26.79
C ALA A 25 -10.86 47.61 25.96
N ASN A 26 -10.77 47.16 24.71
CA ASN A 26 -11.91 46.85 23.88
C ASN A 26 -12.12 45.34 23.84
N THR A 27 -13.38 44.89 23.82
CA THR A 27 -13.71 43.48 23.63
C THR A 27 -13.11 42.99 22.30
N PRO A 28 -12.20 41.99 22.32
CA PRO A 28 -11.55 41.52 21.10
C PRO A 28 -12.53 40.87 20.12
N ASP A 29 -12.41 41.19 18.83
CA ASP A 29 -13.07 40.45 17.73
C ASP A 29 -12.01 39.62 17.01
N VAL A 30 -11.82 38.39 17.49
CA VAL A 30 -10.77 37.50 16.99
C VAL A 30 -11.30 36.60 15.89
N TYR A 31 -10.57 36.53 14.78
CA TYR A 31 -10.83 35.60 13.67
C TYR A 31 -9.55 34.87 13.25
N ILE A 32 -9.71 33.77 12.52
CA ILE A 32 -8.62 33.06 11.84
C ILE A 32 -8.95 33.11 10.36
N ASP A 33 -8.02 33.55 9.53
CA ASP A 33 -8.20 33.47 8.09
C ASP A 33 -7.84 32.08 7.56
N ASP A 34 -8.35 31.74 6.37
CA ASP A 34 -8.11 30.43 5.76
C ASP A 34 -6.72 30.32 5.13
N LYS A 35 -5.93 31.39 5.14
CA LYS A 35 -4.57 31.39 4.59
C LYS A 35 -3.65 30.53 5.47
N ILE A 36 -2.91 29.65 4.82
CA ILE A 36 -1.78 28.95 5.42
C ILE A 36 -0.53 29.82 5.22
N TYR A 37 0.08 30.24 6.33
CA TYR A 37 1.29 31.05 6.32
C TYR A 37 2.54 30.20 6.43
N SER A 38 3.56 30.54 5.66
CA SER A 38 4.90 30.00 5.84
C SER A 38 5.56 30.51 7.14
N GLU A 39 6.64 29.86 7.57
CA GLU A 39 7.47 30.31 8.70
C GLU A 39 7.91 31.77 8.54
N LYS A 40 8.39 32.15 7.34
CA LYS A 40 8.88 33.50 7.04
C LYS A 40 7.77 34.54 7.16
N GLU A 41 6.59 34.27 6.59
CA GLU A 41 5.44 35.19 6.68
C GLU A 41 4.92 35.31 8.11
N MET A 42 4.81 34.19 8.84
CA MET A 42 4.41 34.20 10.25
C MET A 42 5.39 35.02 11.09
N VAL A 43 6.70 34.83 10.90
CA VAL A 43 7.72 35.62 11.60
C VAL A 43 7.63 37.10 11.21
N ALA A 44 7.45 37.44 9.94
CA ALA A 44 7.30 38.82 9.50
C ALA A 44 6.08 39.52 10.14
N LEU A 45 4.95 38.83 10.24
CA LEU A 45 3.76 39.32 10.95
C LEU A 45 4.03 39.54 12.43
N PHE A 46 4.62 38.53 13.09
CA PHE A 46 4.87 38.60 14.53
C PHE A 46 6.06 39.50 14.90
N ARG A 47 6.95 39.86 13.98
CA ARG A 47 8.02 40.84 14.21
C ARG A 47 7.47 42.24 14.44
N LYS A 48 6.32 42.57 13.83
CA LYS A 48 5.62 43.85 14.09
C LYS A 48 5.20 43.99 15.55
N VAL A 49 4.92 42.86 16.21
CA VAL A 49 4.43 42.81 17.59
C VAL A 49 5.50 42.38 18.61
N ASN A 50 6.54 41.71 18.13
CA ASN A 50 7.68 41.21 18.87
C ASN A 50 8.92 41.26 17.96
N PRO A 51 9.66 42.38 17.93
CA PRO A 51 10.77 42.60 16.99
C PRO A 51 11.85 41.52 17.05
N TYR A 52 12.05 40.89 18.21
CA TYR A 52 13.03 39.84 18.44
C TYR A 52 12.56 38.44 18.00
N ARG A 53 11.41 38.34 17.33
CA ARG A 53 10.89 37.05 16.91
C ARG A 53 11.82 36.42 15.86
N LYS A 54 12.36 35.26 16.22
CA LYS A 54 13.21 34.42 15.37
C LYS A 54 12.40 33.32 14.66
N THR A 55 12.91 32.87 13.52
CA THR A 55 12.47 31.63 12.86
C THR A 55 12.89 30.42 13.69
N ARG A 56 12.29 29.25 13.44
CA ARG A 56 12.72 27.99 14.06
C ARG A 56 14.18 27.63 13.78
N GLU A 57 14.66 27.89 12.57
CA GLU A 57 16.06 27.67 12.18
C GLU A 57 17.03 28.53 13.01
N GLU A 58 16.62 29.75 13.37
CA GLU A 58 17.40 30.70 14.18
C GLU A 58 17.35 30.39 15.70
N MET A 59 16.62 29.35 16.13
CA MET A 59 16.41 29.00 17.55
C MET A 59 17.10 27.69 17.94
N ASP A 60 18.17 27.78 18.73
CA ASP A 60 19.00 26.61 19.12
C ASP A 60 18.37 25.68 20.18
N PHE A 61 17.28 26.10 20.84
CA PHE A 61 16.75 25.45 22.06
C PHE A 61 15.76 24.28 21.80
N PHE A 62 15.34 24.03 20.57
CA PHE A 62 14.39 22.94 20.29
C PHE A 62 15.11 21.60 20.07
N PRO A 63 14.64 20.46 20.62
CA PRO A 63 15.15 19.13 20.24
C PRO A 63 14.89 18.82 18.75
N PRO A 64 15.71 17.99 18.07
CA PRO A 64 15.69 17.82 16.60
C PRO A 64 14.32 17.52 15.97
N LEU A 65 13.46 16.72 16.60
CA LEU A 65 12.08 16.41 16.19
C LEU A 65 11.27 17.68 16.10
N THR A 66 11.47 18.59 17.04
CA THR A 66 10.80 19.89 17.13
C THR A 66 11.58 21.03 16.46
N ARG A 67 12.79 20.80 15.92
CA ARG A 67 13.55 21.77 15.08
C ARG A 67 13.04 21.81 13.64
N GLN A 68 12.23 20.83 13.24
CA GLN A 68 11.68 20.77 11.89
C GLN A 68 10.95 22.08 11.55
N ASN A 69 11.25 22.63 10.38
CA ASN A 69 10.49 23.73 9.81
C ASN A 69 9.04 23.32 9.69
N ALA A 70 8.13 24.18 10.16
CA ALA A 70 6.71 23.92 10.00
C ALA A 70 6.34 23.96 8.52
N ASP A 71 5.45 23.08 8.09
CA ASP A 71 4.90 23.12 6.73
C ASP A 71 3.89 24.28 6.59
N GLY A 72 3.33 24.74 7.71
CA GLY A 72 2.42 25.87 7.71
C GLY A 72 1.99 26.33 9.10
N TYR A 73 1.35 27.50 9.10
CA TYR A 73 0.74 28.13 10.26
C TYR A 73 -0.64 28.68 9.93
N PHE A 74 -1.58 28.49 10.86
CA PHE A 74 -2.77 29.34 10.97
C PHE A 74 -2.51 30.46 11.97
N ILE A 75 -2.96 31.67 11.64
CA ILE A 75 -2.78 32.88 12.46
C ILE A 75 -4.15 33.40 12.88
N ALA A 76 -4.28 33.74 14.16
CA ALA A 76 -5.45 34.44 14.67
C ALA A 76 -5.15 35.94 14.69
N PHE A 77 -6.12 36.74 14.27
CA PHE A 77 -6.06 38.20 14.21
C PHE A 77 -7.18 38.82 15.03
N ASP A 78 -6.91 39.97 15.65
CA ASP A 78 -7.93 40.84 16.22
C ASP A 78 -8.28 41.95 15.22
N ARG A 79 -9.56 42.09 14.88
CA ARG A 79 -10.06 43.11 13.96
C ARG A 79 -10.16 44.49 14.59
N VAL A 80 -10.46 44.56 15.88
CA VAL A 80 -10.68 45.81 16.60
C VAL A 80 -9.34 46.47 16.89
N ASN A 81 -8.35 45.67 17.27
CA ASN A 81 -7.00 46.14 17.51
C ASN A 81 -6.17 46.04 16.22
N THR A 82 -5.71 47.18 15.72
CA THR A 82 -4.91 47.24 14.48
C THR A 82 -3.50 47.75 14.73
N LEU A 83 -2.55 47.31 13.91
CA LEU A 83 -1.18 47.82 13.91
C LEU A 83 -0.81 48.25 12.49
N GLY A 84 -0.65 49.56 12.29
CA GLY A 84 -0.45 50.14 10.96
C GLY A 84 -1.66 49.93 10.04
N GLY A 85 -2.88 50.01 10.58
CA GLY A 85 -4.14 49.84 9.84
C GLY A 85 -4.49 48.39 9.47
N SER A 86 -3.65 47.42 9.82
CA SER A 86 -3.93 45.99 9.61
C SER A 86 -4.37 45.31 10.91
N PRO A 87 -5.28 44.31 10.86
CA PRO A 87 -5.62 43.48 12.02
C PRO A 87 -4.38 42.93 12.71
N LEU A 88 -4.38 42.98 14.04
CA LEU A 88 -3.23 42.60 14.86
C LEU A 88 -3.13 41.06 14.95
N PRO A 89 -1.97 40.43 14.67
CA PRO A 89 -1.80 39.00 14.91
C PRO A 89 -1.68 38.71 16.41
N VAL A 90 -2.55 37.83 16.93
CA VAL A 90 -2.70 37.56 18.38
C VAL A 90 -2.40 36.12 18.78
N GLY A 91 -2.34 35.20 17.81
CA GLY A 91 -1.95 33.82 18.08
C GLY A 91 -1.61 33.04 16.81
N ARG A 92 -1.01 31.86 17.01
CA ARG A 92 -0.65 30.95 15.90
C ARG A 92 -0.77 29.48 16.29
N ALA A 93 -1.02 28.64 15.30
CA ALA A 93 -0.91 27.18 15.37
C ALA A 93 -0.14 26.66 14.17
N GLY A 94 0.92 25.89 14.41
CA GLY A 94 1.68 25.28 13.32
C GLY A 94 1.70 23.75 13.38
N TRP A 95 2.13 23.16 12.28
CA TRP A 95 2.30 21.72 12.10
C TRP A 95 3.50 21.39 11.21
N LYS A 96 3.91 20.13 11.27
CA LYS A 96 4.86 19.49 10.37
C LYS A 96 4.35 18.07 10.09
N TYR A 97 4.31 17.66 8.84
CA TYR A 97 4.13 16.27 8.46
C TYR A 97 5.49 15.57 8.43
N LEU A 98 5.56 14.40 9.07
CA LEU A 98 6.73 13.54 9.09
C LEU A 98 6.44 12.37 8.14
N ASP A 99 6.86 12.51 6.88
CA ASP A 99 6.57 11.55 5.80
C ASP A 99 6.98 10.12 6.19
N GLU A 100 8.17 9.96 6.77
CA GLU A 100 8.73 8.67 7.18
C GLU A 100 7.86 7.91 8.20
N HIS A 101 7.02 8.63 8.94
CA HIS A 101 6.19 8.09 10.00
C HIS A 101 4.70 8.22 9.71
N LYS A 102 4.35 8.86 8.59
CA LYS A 102 2.98 9.23 8.21
C LYS A 102 2.22 9.89 9.36
N LEU A 103 2.90 10.78 10.07
CA LEU A 103 2.42 11.35 11.34
C LEU A 103 2.60 12.88 11.31
N PHE A 104 1.63 13.60 11.87
CA PHE A 104 1.77 15.04 12.08
C PHE A 104 2.38 15.38 13.43
N LEU A 105 3.38 16.24 13.44
CA LEU A 105 3.90 16.90 14.62
C LEU A 105 3.26 18.28 14.77
N THR A 106 2.69 18.60 15.93
CA THR A 106 2.39 20.00 16.25
C THR A 106 3.68 20.77 16.53
N THR A 107 3.89 21.86 15.80
CA THR A 107 5.02 22.78 16.02
C THR A 107 4.72 23.83 17.10
N GLY A 108 3.61 23.65 17.80
CA GLY A 108 3.21 24.42 18.97
C GLY A 108 2.13 25.45 18.66
N ILE A 109 1.41 25.83 19.71
CA ILE A 109 0.38 26.87 19.69
C ILE A 109 0.80 27.95 20.68
N LYS A 110 0.81 29.20 20.22
CA LYS A 110 1.18 30.34 21.06
C LYS A 110 0.20 31.48 20.85
N THR A 111 -0.26 32.03 21.95
CA THR A 111 -1.12 33.21 22.02
C THR A 111 -0.34 34.30 22.75
N ILE A 112 -0.51 35.55 22.33
CA ILE A 112 0.06 36.70 23.03
C ILE A 112 -0.54 36.77 24.44
N ASP A 113 0.26 37.16 25.42
CA ASP A 113 -0.05 36.98 26.83
C ASP A 113 -1.36 37.63 27.27
N MET A 114 -1.65 38.85 26.80
CA MET A 114 -2.91 39.56 27.07
C MET A 114 -4.16 38.93 26.44
N TYR A 115 -4.01 38.04 25.44
CA TYR A 115 -5.11 37.30 24.81
C TYR A 115 -5.30 35.90 25.40
N ARG A 116 -4.48 35.51 26.39
CA ARG A 116 -4.65 34.23 27.09
C ARG A 116 -5.96 34.24 27.88
N GLY A 117 -6.66 33.11 27.88
CA GLY A 117 -7.97 32.98 28.53
C GLY A 117 -9.16 33.39 27.65
N LEU A 118 -8.94 34.10 26.55
CA LEU A 118 -10.01 34.59 25.65
C LEU A 118 -10.41 33.59 24.55
N GLY A 119 -10.08 32.31 24.69
CA GLY A 119 -10.46 31.27 23.72
C GLY A 119 -9.63 31.22 22.43
N VAL A 120 -8.72 32.17 22.15
CA VAL A 120 -7.89 32.21 20.93
C VAL A 120 -7.15 30.89 20.67
N ALA A 121 -6.49 30.34 21.70
CA ALA A 121 -5.80 29.06 21.57
C ALA A 121 -6.78 27.93 21.19
N LYS A 122 -7.99 27.92 21.77
CA LYS A 122 -8.99 26.89 21.46
C LYS A 122 -9.42 26.95 19.99
N MET A 123 -9.71 28.15 19.48
CA MET A 123 -10.06 28.36 18.07
C MET A 123 -8.95 27.87 17.13
N LEU A 124 -7.69 28.20 17.45
CA LEU A 124 -6.53 27.78 16.66
C LEU A 124 -6.31 26.27 16.68
N TRP A 125 -6.48 25.61 17.84
CA TRP A 125 -6.44 24.15 17.95
C TRP A 125 -7.52 23.52 17.07
N ALA A 126 -8.77 23.97 17.19
CA ALA A 126 -9.89 23.41 16.43
C ALA A 126 -9.72 23.58 14.92
N LYS A 127 -9.27 24.76 14.45
CA LYS A 127 -9.03 25.03 13.04
C LYS A 127 -7.93 24.14 12.46
N ARG A 128 -6.78 24.04 13.14
CA ARG A 128 -5.68 23.19 12.68
C ARG A 128 -6.08 21.72 12.66
N ASP A 129 -6.70 21.25 13.74
CA ASP A 129 -7.07 19.85 13.85
C ASP A 129 -8.08 19.44 12.80
N SER A 130 -9.06 20.29 12.48
CA SER A 130 -10.05 20.00 11.45
C SER A 130 -9.49 20.11 10.03
N ALA A 131 -8.70 21.15 9.73
CA ALA A 131 -8.25 21.42 8.37
C ALA A 131 -6.98 20.64 7.97
N ILE A 132 -6.10 20.32 8.91
CA ILE A 132 -4.79 19.72 8.63
C ILE A 132 -4.73 18.28 9.11
N PHE A 133 -5.05 18.03 10.38
CA PHE A 133 -4.89 16.69 10.94
C PHE A 133 -6.03 15.77 10.51
N GLY A 134 -7.28 16.24 10.58
CA GLY A 134 -8.45 15.42 10.30
C GLY A 134 -8.41 14.12 11.13
N THR A 135 -8.40 12.99 10.42
CA THR A 135 -8.30 11.65 11.00
C THR A 135 -6.86 11.12 11.09
N ASN A 136 -5.88 11.88 10.62
CA ASN A 136 -4.47 11.45 10.60
C ASN A 136 -3.86 11.45 12.02
N PRO A 137 -2.90 10.55 12.29
CA PRO A 137 -2.22 10.50 13.58
C PRO A 137 -1.37 11.74 13.79
N ALA A 138 -1.42 12.28 15.01
CA ALA A 138 -0.64 13.44 15.39
C ALA A 138 -0.04 13.33 16.80
N ILE A 139 1.13 13.93 17.00
CA ILE A 139 1.79 14.06 18.31
C ILE A 139 2.17 15.50 18.60
N GLY A 140 2.37 15.78 19.89
CA GLY A 140 2.91 17.06 20.35
C GLY A 140 3.62 16.96 21.69
N MET A 141 4.44 17.98 21.95
CA MET A 141 5.06 18.21 23.25
C MET A 141 4.43 19.45 23.86
N ALA A 142 3.73 19.27 24.98
CA ALA A 142 3.06 20.35 25.67
C ALA A 142 3.79 20.73 26.96
N SER A 143 3.93 22.03 27.20
CA SER A 143 4.50 22.58 28.45
C SER A 143 3.43 23.23 29.34
N ASN A 144 2.14 23.09 28.99
CA ASN A 144 1.03 23.58 29.80
C ASN A 144 0.38 22.42 30.55
N PHE A 145 0.17 22.59 31.85
CA PHE A 145 -0.35 21.55 32.74
C PHE A 145 -1.61 21.98 33.49
N SER A 146 -2.22 23.11 33.13
CA SER A 146 -3.43 23.55 33.82
C SER A 146 -4.59 22.58 33.59
N SER A 147 -5.38 22.34 34.65
CA SER A 147 -6.54 21.43 34.60
C SER A 147 -7.53 21.82 33.50
N GLY A 148 -7.80 23.12 33.33
CA GLY A 148 -8.66 23.62 32.27
C GLY A 148 -8.13 23.33 30.86
N TRP A 149 -6.81 23.43 30.65
CA TRP A 149 -6.20 23.08 29.36
C TRP A 149 -6.24 21.58 29.10
N LEU A 150 -5.93 20.77 30.11
CA LEU A 150 -5.97 19.31 30.02
C LEU A 150 -7.38 18.79 29.69
N ASN A 151 -8.40 19.33 30.36
CA ASN A 151 -9.79 19.00 30.08
C ASN A 151 -10.19 19.40 28.65
N TYR A 152 -9.74 20.57 28.20
CA TYR A 152 -9.98 21.03 26.85
C TYR A 152 -9.37 20.08 25.81
N ILE A 153 -8.07 19.78 25.88
CA ILE A 153 -7.44 18.95 24.84
C ILE A 153 -8.03 17.53 24.81
N LYS A 154 -8.37 16.96 25.98
CA LYS A 154 -9.11 15.70 26.07
C LYS A 154 -10.46 15.77 25.36
N SER A 155 -11.22 16.86 25.56
CA SER A 155 -12.50 17.07 24.84
C SER A 155 -12.34 17.19 23.32
N GLN A 156 -11.13 17.55 22.84
CA GLN A 156 -10.79 17.60 21.41
C GLN A 156 -10.26 16.25 20.87
N GLY A 157 -10.34 15.18 21.67
CA GLY A 157 -9.87 13.85 21.28
C GLY A 157 -8.36 13.64 21.40
N TRP A 158 -7.65 14.51 22.14
CA TRP A 158 -6.24 14.29 22.44
C TRP A 158 -6.07 13.45 23.70
N THR A 159 -5.20 12.45 23.61
CA THR A 159 -4.70 11.69 24.74
C THR A 159 -3.52 12.43 25.35
N VAL A 160 -3.51 12.54 26.69
CA VAL A 160 -2.41 13.15 27.45
C VAL A 160 -1.60 12.05 28.10
N ASP A 161 -0.28 12.16 28.00
CA ASP A 161 0.69 11.15 28.40
C ASP A 161 0.31 9.76 27.87
N PRO A 162 0.11 9.62 26.55
CA PRO A 162 0.07 8.30 25.98
C PRO A 162 1.41 7.59 26.28
N PRO A 163 1.42 6.26 26.43
CA PRO A 163 2.67 5.52 26.54
C PRO A 163 3.59 5.86 25.37
N VAL A 164 4.88 6.17 25.60
CA VAL A 164 5.81 6.51 24.51
C VAL A 164 5.97 5.33 23.55
N GLU A 165 5.79 4.11 24.06
CA GLU A 165 5.78 2.87 23.30
C GLU A 165 4.63 2.80 22.29
N SER A 166 3.63 3.68 22.42
CA SER A 166 2.58 3.83 21.40
C SER A 166 3.06 4.53 20.14
N LEU A 167 4.26 5.13 20.12
CA LEU A 167 4.83 5.86 18.98
C LEU A 167 5.76 4.97 18.11
N PRO A 168 6.12 5.40 16.88
CA PRO A 168 7.14 4.73 16.07
C PRO A 168 8.49 4.65 16.80
N ALA A 169 9.14 3.49 16.77
CA ALA A 169 10.39 3.24 17.52
C ALA A 169 11.50 4.26 17.20
N SER A 170 11.59 4.68 15.93
CA SER A 170 12.58 5.64 15.43
C SER A 170 12.53 7.00 16.12
N ILE A 171 11.38 7.38 16.71
CA ILE A 171 11.21 8.67 17.39
C ILE A 171 11.08 8.52 18.91
N GLN A 172 11.04 7.29 19.45
CA GLN A 172 10.80 7.07 20.89
C GLN A 172 11.93 7.67 21.73
N ASP A 173 13.19 7.39 21.39
CA ASP A 173 14.35 7.90 22.14
C ASP A 173 14.38 9.43 22.13
N GLU A 174 14.03 10.04 20.99
CA GLU A 174 13.98 11.48 20.87
C GLU A 174 12.84 12.12 21.67
N VAL A 175 11.67 11.46 21.70
CA VAL A 175 10.55 11.86 22.55
C VAL A 175 10.93 11.73 24.02
N ILE A 176 11.55 10.62 24.43
CA ILE A 176 12.05 10.39 25.79
C ILE A 176 13.02 11.50 26.18
N ASN A 177 14.04 11.75 25.36
CA ASN A 177 15.02 12.82 25.59
C ASN A 177 14.36 14.19 25.72
N THR A 178 13.33 14.46 24.91
CA THR A 178 12.56 15.72 24.98
C THR A 178 11.75 15.84 26.26
N LEU A 179 11.18 14.74 26.76
CA LEU A 179 10.42 14.71 28.02
C LEU A 179 11.33 14.82 29.25
N GLN A 180 12.53 14.26 29.17
CA GLN A 180 13.54 14.27 30.25
C GLN A 180 14.40 15.54 30.29
N GLY A 181 14.31 16.42 29.31
CA GLY A 181 15.08 17.67 29.27
C GLY A 181 14.72 18.66 30.40
N ASP A 182 15.50 19.72 30.52
CA ASP A 182 15.47 20.68 31.64
C ASP A 182 14.11 21.34 31.92
N LYS A 183 13.18 21.32 30.95
CA LYS A 183 11.85 21.89 31.10
C LYS A 183 10.81 20.78 31.09
N PRO A 184 9.88 20.75 32.07
CA PRO A 184 8.83 19.75 32.09
C PRO A 184 8.01 19.85 30.81
N ARG A 185 7.80 18.71 30.17
CA ARG A 185 6.96 18.54 28.98
C ARG A 185 6.10 17.29 29.16
N ARG A 186 4.93 17.30 28.56
CA ARG A 186 4.02 16.15 28.45
C ARG A 186 3.83 15.79 27.00
N LEU A 187 3.82 14.49 26.74
CA LEU A 187 3.47 13.96 25.43
C LEU A 187 1.96 14.05 25.26
N ILE A 188 1.51 14.51 24.11
CA ILE A 188 0.12 14.45 23.70
C ILE A 188 0.01 13.76 22.35
N SER A 189 -1.07 13.01 22.14
CA SER A 189 -1.34 12.37 20.86
C SER A 189 -2.81 12.49 20.47
N LYS A 190 -3.08 12.38 19.18
CA LYS A 190 -4.44 12.33 18.63
C LYS A 190 -4.49 11.35 17.48
N ASN A 191 -5.58 10.59 17.40
CA ASN A 191 -5.77 9.50 16.44
C ASN A 191 -4.64 8.45 16.49
N ILE A 192 -3.90 8.39 17.60
CA ILE A 192 -2.93 7.34 17.90
C ILE A 192 -3.64 6.38 18.86
N ASP A 193 -4.37 5.45 18.27
CA ASP A 193 -4.99 4.35 18.99
C ASP A 193 -3.92 3.28 19.29
N MET A 194 -4.13 2.46 20.33
CA MET A 194 -3.50 1.16 20.45
C MET A 194 -3.69 0.29 19.20
N ALA A 195 -4.69 0.56 18.35
CA ALA A 195 -4.83 0.01 17.00
C ALA A 195 -3.77 0.54 16.01
N MET A 196 -3.34 1.80 16.14
CA MET A 196 -2.22 2.40 15.39
C MET A 196 -0.88 1.94 15.98
N LYS A 197 -0.75 1.83 17.31
CA LYS A 197 0.34 1.06 17.94
C LYS A 197 0.31 -0.37 17.46
N LYS A 198 -0.84 -1.04 17.32
CA LYS A 198 -0.96 -2.37 16.69
C LYS A 198 -0.76 -2.29 15.18
N ALA A 199 -0.95 -1.20 14.46
CA ALA A 199 -0.52 -1.11 13.07
C ALA A 199 1.01 -1.02 13.02
N TRP A 200 1.64 -0.27 13.94
CA TRP A 200 3.08 -0.12 14.16
C TRP A 200 3.74 -1.33 14.88
N GLU A 201 2.98 -2.13 15.62
CA GLU A 201 3.41 -3.29 16.38
C GLU A 201 2.99 -4.57 15.69
N ILE A 202 1.83 -4.65 15.05
CA ILE A 202 1.67 -5.47 13.86
C ILE A 202 2.42 -4.77 12.69
N LEU A 203 3.40 -3.90 12.88
CA LEU A 203 4.56 -3.79 11.97
C LEU A 203 5.75 -4.57 12.56
N LYS A 204 5.78 -4.81 13.88
CA LYS A 204 6.77 -5.58 14.67
C LYS A 204 6.42 -7.06 15.01
N VAL A 205 5.17 -7.52 14.92
CA VAL A 205 4.68 -8.84 15.39
C VAL A 205 4.43 -9.68 14.14
N ASP A 206 5.13 -10.79 13.86
CA ASP A 206 6.09 -11.56 14.64
C ASP A 206 7.44 -11.59 13.90
N THR A 207 8.29 -10.60 14.18
CA THR A 207 9.70 -10.62 13.83
C THR A 207 10.52 -10.64 15.12
N ARG A 208 10.58 -11.79 15.80
CA ARG A 208 11.92 -12.35 15.89
C ARG A 208 12.13 -13.09 14.59
N PRO A 209 12.76 -12.47 13.58
CA PRO A 209 13.29 -13.30 12.55
C PRO A 209 14.43 -14.08 13.20
N ASP A 210 14.42 -15.40 13.05
CA ASP A 210 15.69 -16.12 12.97
C ASP A 210 16.56 -15.51 11.84
N ILE A 211 15.95 -14.77 10.90
CA ILE A 211 16.54 -14.19 9.69
C ILE A 211 16.21 -12.69 9.51
N ARG A 212 17.08 -11.79 9.99
CA ARG A 212 16.86 -10.32 10.08
C ARG A 212 17.38 -9.54 8.87
N ASN A 213 18.22 -10.17 8.06
CA ASN A 213 18.83 -9.56 6.89
C ASN A 213 19.10 -10.64 5.84
N GLU A 214 19.48 -10.20 4.65
CA GLU A 214 19.77 -11.08 3.52
C GLU A 214 20.90 -12.08 3.81
N ALA A 215 21.94 -11.66 4.54
CA ALA A 215 23.05 -12.55 4.88
C ALA A 215 22.59 -13.74 5.76
N GLN A 216 21.75 -13.48 6.76
CA GLN A 216 21.14 -14.51 7.59
C GLN A 216 20.15 -15.37 6.79
N TYR A 217 19.48 -14.78 5.79
CA TYR A 217 18.56 -15.50 4.91
C TYR A 217 19.30 -16.51 4.05
N ASN A 218 20.42 -16.10 3.46
CA ASN A 218 21.25 -16.95 2.61
C ASN A 218 21.95 -18.05 3.42
N ALA A 219 22.32 -17.77 4.68
CA ALA A 219 22.90 -18.75 5.60
C ALA A 219 21.89 -19.75 6.17
N ALA A 220 20.60 -19.41 6.18
CA ALA A 220 19.56 -20.27 6.74
C ALA A 220 19.21 -21.45 5.81
N SER A 221 18.76 -22.54 6.41
CA SER A 221 18.25 -23.70 5.68
C SER A 221 16.97 -23.34 4.90
N LEU A 222 16.68 -24.11 3.84
CA LEU A 222 15.44 -23.93 3.07
C LEU A 222 14.18 -24.07 3.94
N ASP A 223 14.18 -24.96 4.95
CA ASP A 223 13.01 -25.10 5.82
C ASP A 223 12.81 -23.88 6.74
N GLU A 224 13.90 -23.30 7.26
CA GLU A 224 13.85 -22.07 8.05
C GLU A 224 13.35 -20.89 7.22
N ARG A 225 13.88 -20.71 6.00
CA ARG A 225 13.41 -19.67 5.07
C ARG A 225 11.94 -19.85 4.72
N ARG A 226 11.49 -21.10 4.49
CA ARG A 226 10.07 -21.41 4.22
C ARG A 226 9.18 -21.00 5.39
N ARG A 227 9.54 -21.37 6.61
CA ARG A 227 8.80 -21.02 7.83
C ARG A 227 8.76 -19.51 8.02
N TRP A 228 9.89 -18.84 7.82
CA TRP A 228 9.99 -17.38 7.89
C TRP A 228 9.01 -16.69 6.91
N HIS A 229 9.02 -17.07 5.63
CA HIS A 229 8.06 -16.53 4.67
C HIS A 229 6.60 -16.84 5.03
N ASN A 230 6.31 -18.02 5.60
CA ASN A 230 4.95 -18.31 6.05
C ASN A 230 4.50 -17.37 7.18
N ARG A 231 5.35 -17.16 8.19
CA ARG A 231 5.08 -16.22 9.30
C ARG A 231 4.86 -14.80 8.79
N GLN A 232 5.71 -14.31 7.89
CA GLN A 232 5.56 -12.99 7.29
C GLN A 232 4.24 -12.86 6.52
N ARG A 233 3.91 -13.85 5.68
CA ARG A 233 2.64 -13.89 4.94
C ARG A 233 1.44 -13.80 5.89
N GLU A 234 1.44 -14.57 6.98
CA GLU A 234 0.34 -14.56 7.96
C GLU A 234 0.22 -13.22 8.65
N ALA A 235 1.34 -12.63 9.10
CA ALA A 235 1.37 -11.30 9.70
C ALA A 235 0.77 -10.24 8.77
N TYR A 236 1.23 -10.17 7.52
CA TYR A 236 0.70 -9.21 6.54
C TYR A 236 -0.77 -9.45 6.19
N ASN A 237 -1.23 -10.70 6.17
CA ASN A 237 -2.64 -11.01 5.95
C ASN A 237 -3.53 -10.55 7.11
N THR A 238 -3.07 -10.70 8.35
CA THR A 238 -3.78 -10.22 9.54
C THR A 238 -3.89 -8.69 9.54
N ARG A 239 -2.80 -7.99 9.20
CA ARG A 239 -2.77 -6.52 9.03
C ARG A 239 -3.79 -6.05 8.00
N LEU A 240 -3.76 -6.67 6.82
CA LEU A 240 -4.67 -6.35 5.72
C LEU A 240 -6.14 -6.59 6.09
N LYS A 241 -6.44 -7.66 6.84
CA LYS A 241 -7.81 -7.92 7.32
C LYS A 241 -8.27 -6.87 8.33
N ALA A 242 -7.43 -6.49 9.28
CA ALA A 242 -7.76 -5.48 10.28
C ALA A 242 -8.13 -4.15 9.62
N LEU A 243 -7.31 -3.67 8.68
CA LEU A 243 -7.59 -2.45 7.93
C LEU A 243 -8.90 -2.52 7.15
N ARG A 244 -9.19 -3.64 6.49
CA ARG A 244 -10.44 -3.82 5.72
C ARG A 244 -11.68 -3.81 6.60
N THR A 245 -11.57 -4.29 7.84
CA THR A 245 -12.70 -4.30 8.79
C THR A 245 -12.91 -2.92 9.40
N GLN A 246 -11.84 -2.18 9.67
CA GLN A 246 -11.90 -0.91 10.40
C GLN A 246 -12.16 0.30 9.51
N HIS A 247 -11.92 0.18 8.20
CA HIS A 247 -12.02 1.30 7.27
C HIS A 247 -12.82 0.94 6.01
N THR A 248 -13.77 1.80 5.67
CA THR A 248 -14.40 1.85 4.34
C THR A 248 -13.68 2.90 3.50
N VAL A 249 -13.03 2.47 2.42
CA VAL A 249 -12.30 3.33 1.50
C VAL A 249 -12.93 3.24 0.11
N ASP A 250 -13.10 4.38 -0.55
CA ASP A 250 -13.56 4.43 -1.94
C ASP A 250 -12.49 3.81 -2.85
N LEU A 251 -12.93 2.98 -3.79
CA LEU A 251 -12.03 2.27 -4.71
C LEU A 251 -11.40 3.20 -5.76
N THR A 252 -12.03 4.35 -6.05
CA THR A 252 -11.54 5.32 -7.02
C THR A 252 -10.52 6.29 -6.44
N ASP A 253 -10.46 6.40 -5.11
CA ASP A 253 -9.48 7.24 -4.41
C ASP A 253 -8.19 6.44 -4.17
N THR A 254 -7.43 6.26 -5.25
CA THR A 254 -6.18 5.51 -5.19
C THR A 254 -5.09 6.23 -4.39
N GLU A 255 -5.23 7.53 -4.11
CA GLU A 255 -4.26 8.30 -3.33
C GLU A 255 -4.53 8.27 -1.83
N ASN A 256 -5.69 7.73 -1.43
CA ASN A 256 -6.06 7.57 -0.03
C ASN A 256 -4.95 6.87 0.78
N PRO A 257 -4.49 7.45 1.91
CA PRO A 257 -3.42 6.85 2.72
C PRO A 257 -3.73 5.43 3.18
N VAL A 258 -4.99 5.14 3.52
CA VAL A 258 -5.44 3.82 3.95
C VAL A 258 -5.47 2.84 2.77
N TYR A 259 -5.85 3.30 1.57
CA TYR A 259 -5.82 2.48 0.35
C TYR A 259 -4.38 2.07 -0.02
N GLN A 260 -3.45 3.03 -0.01
CA GLN A 260 -2.03 2.77 -0.29
C GLN A 260 -1.43 1.81 0.73
N GLU A 261 -1.83 1.90 1.99
CA GLU A 261 -1.41 0.97 3.03
C GLU A 261 -1.99 -0.43 2.84
N MET A 262 -3.28 -0.56 2.53
CA MET A 262 -3.89 -1.84 2.15
C MET A 262 -3.17 -2.47 0.93
N LYS A 263 -2.78 -1.65 -0.05
CA LYS A 263 -2.08 -2.10 -1.26
C LYS A 263 -0.70 -2.66 -0.90
N TYR A 264 0.06 -1.92 -0.10
CA TYR A 264 1.36 -2.36 0.40
C TYR A 264 1.28 -3.70 1.13
N TYR A 265 0.37 -3.85 2.10
CA TYR A 265 0.24 -5.12 2.84
C TYR A 265 -0.22 -6.29 1.96
N GLN A 266 -1.07 -6.01 0.97
CA GLN A 266 -1.45 -7.01 -0.01
C GLN A 266 -0.26 -7.46 -0.85
N ASP A 267 0.57 -6.54 -1.34
CA ASP A 267 1.79 -6.82 -2.10
C ASP A 267 2.79 -7.66 -1.30
N MET A 268 3.08 -7.25 -0.06
CA MET A 268 3.99 -7.98 0.83
C MET A 268 3.47 -9.38 1.17
N ARG A 269 2.20 -9.52 1.54
CA ARG A 269 1.56 -10.83 1.79
C ARG A 269 1.75 -11.75 0.59
N ASN A 270 1.54 -11.24 -0.62
CA ASN A 270 1.63 -12.02 -1.83
C ASN A 270 3.06 -12.41 -2.18
N PHE A 271 4.02 -11.51 -1.97
CA PHE A 271 5.45 -11.81 -2.11
C PHE A 271 5.87 -12.98 -1.22
N HIS A 272 5.65 -12.89 0.08
CA HIS A 272 6.04 -13.98 0.99
C HIS A 272 5.29 -15.28 0.68
N GLY A 273 4.03 -15.20 0.27
CA GLY A 273 3.28 -16.37 -0.20
C GLY A 273 3.80 -17.00 -1.50
N ARG A 274 4.49 -16.25 -2.36
CA ARG A 274 5.17 -16.81 -3.55
C ARG A 274 6.45 -17.54 -3.14
N GLN A 275 7.29 -16.90 -2.33
CA GLN A 275 8.56 -17.51 -1.91
C GLN A 275 8.34 -18.76 -1.08
N GLN A 276 7.40 -18.74 -0.13
CA GLN A 276 7.03 -19.93 0.67
C GLN A 276 6.65 -21.14 -0.20
N ARG A 277 5.85 -20.92 -1.26
CA ARG A 277 5.46 -21.97 -2.21
C ARG A 277 6.62 -22.42 -3.10
N ARG A 278 7.51 -21.51 -3.47
CA ARG A 278 8.70 -21.80 -4.27
C ARG A 278 9.63 -22.73 -3.49
N ILE A 279 9.95 -22.38 -2.25
CA ILE A 279 10.82 -23.16 -1.37
C ILE A 279 10.18 -24.52 -1.04
N ALA A 280 8.87 -24.57 -0.75
CA ALA A 280 8.18 -25.84 -0.51
C ALA A 280 8.30 -26.82 -1.68
N ARG A 281 8.29 -26.32 -2.93
CA ARG A 281 8.51 -27.15 -4.12
C ARG A 281 9.95 -27.64 -4.23
N CYS A 282 10.93 -26.78 -3.94
CA CYS A 282 12.35 -27.16 -3.94
C CYS A 282 12.64 -28.27 -2.91
N LEU A 283 12.11 -28.13 -1.69
CA LEU A 283 12.20 -29.15 -0.64
C LEU A 283 11.53 -30.47 -1.05
N GLY A 284 10.34 -30.41 -1.66
CA GLY A 284 9.64 -31.61 -2.16
C GLY A 284 10.37 -32.35 -3.30
N LEU A 285 11.34 -31.70 -3.94
CA LEU A 285 12.22 -32.29 -4.95
C LEU A 285 13.60 -32.69 -4.38
N GLY A 286 13.79 -32.62 -3.06
CA GLY A 286 15.05 -32.98 -2.41
C GLY A 286 16.21 -32.00 -2.65
N LYS A 287 15.93 -30.77 -3.09
CA LYS A 287 16.97 -29.77 -3.34
C LYS A 287 17.48 -29.14 -2.04
N THR A 288 18.77 -28.84 -2.02
CA THR A 288 19.45 -28.09 -0.95
C THR A 288 19.47 -26.58 -1.19
N GLU A 289 19.27 -26.16 -2.46
CA GLU A 289 19.19 -24.75 -2.87
C GLU A 289 17.92 -24.47 -3.67
N CYS A 290 17.48 -23.22 -3.65
CA CYS A 290 16.29 -22.75 -4.34
C CYS A 290 16.46 -21.29 -4.76
N ASN A 291 15.85 -20.89 -5.88
CA ASN A 291 15.90 -19.50 -6.38
C ASN A 291 14.84 -18.66 -5.66
N ASP A 292 14.91 -18.59 -4.34
CA ASP A 292 14.06 -17.75 -3.48
C ASP A 292 14.75 -16.42 -3.15
N TYR A 293 13.96 -15.44 -2.69
CA TYR A 293 14.44 -14.08 -2.44
C TYR A 293 13.99 -13.57 -1.08
N TYR A 294 14.86 -12.82 -0.42
CA TYR A 294 14.59 -12.19 0.87
C TYR A 294 13.55 -11.05 0.76
N SER A 295 13.64 -10.22 -0.29
CA SER A 295 12.79 -9.04 -0.46
C SER A 295 12.19 -8.91 -1.87
N LEU A 296 11.24 -7.97 -2.02
CA LEU A 296 10.56 -7.67 -3.28
C LEU A 296 11.51 -7.05 -4.31
N GLU A 297 12.43 -6.21 -3.85
CA GLU A 297 13.46 -5.53 -4.64
C GLU A 297 14.43 -6.56 -5.24
N LEU A 298 14.84 -7.55 -4.43
CA LEU A 298 15.73 -8.64 -4.86
C LEU A 298 15.03 -9.63 -5.81
N GLU A 299 13.71 -9.83 -5.67
CA GLU A 299 12.95 -10.61 -6.65
C GLU A 299 12.95 -9.90 -8.02
N GLY A 300 12.93 -8.56 -8.04
CA GLY A 300 13.18 -7.74 -9.23
C GLY A 300 12.47 -8.23 -10.50
N GLU A 301 13.24 -8.41 -11.57
CA GLU A 301 12.77 -8.91 -12.87
C GLU A 301 12.34 -10.38 -12.86
N ASN A 302 12.77 -11.16 -11.86
CA ASN A 302 12.35 -12.56 -11.69
C ASN A 302 10.91 -12.69 -11.15
N ARG A 303 10.27 -11.55 -10.83
CA ARG A 303 8.87 -11.49 -10.41
C ARG A 303 7.95 -11.82 -11.58
N ARG A 304 7.36 -13.01 -11.55
CA ARG A 304 6.18 -13.31 -12.37
C ARG A 304 4.99 -12.50 -11.85
N THR A 305 4.62 -11.45 -12.58
CA THR A 305 3.45 -10.59 -12.30
C THR A 305 2.14 -11.36 -12.53
N GLN A 306 1.75 -12.20 -11.57
CA GLN A 306 0.37 -12.69 -11.55
C GLN A 306 -0.54 -11.59 -11.01
N LYS A 307 -1.51 -11.18 -11.83
CA LYS A 307 -2.53 -10.19 -11.48
C LYS A 307 -3.31 -10.66 -10.24
N TYR A 308 -3.56 -9.76 -9.30
CA TYR A 308 -4.22 -10.09 -8.04
C TYR A 308 -5.70 -10.43 -8.24
N LYS A 309 -6.26 -11.33 -7.42
CA LYS A 309 -7.68 -11.73 -7.49
C LYS A 309 -8.63 -10.77 -6.77
N THR A 310 -8.09 -9.91 -5.92
CA THR A 310 -8.85 -9.02 -5.04
C THR A 310 -8.16 -7.67 -5.00
N THR A 311 -8.90 -6.58 -4.92
CA THR A 311 -8.36 -5.23 -4.66
C THR A 311 -7.70 -5.16 -3.27
N PRO A 312 -6.94 -4.08 -2.99
CA PRO A 312 -6.47 -3.76 -1.65
C PRO A 312 -7.57 -3.78 -0.58
N THR A 313 -8.76 -3.26 -0.90
CA THR A 313 -9.92 -3.22 0.01
C THR A 313 -10.64 -4.58 0.18
N GLY A 314 -10.23 -5.61 -0.56
CA GLY A 314 -10.76 -6.98 -0.39
C GLY A 314 -12.03 -7.26 -1.18
N LYS A 315 -12.50 -6.30 -1.96
CA LYS A 315 -13.42 -6.55 -3.06
C LYS A 315 -12.70 -7.41 -4.10
N LEU A 316 -13.44 -8.24 -4.85
CA LEU A 316 -12.88 -8.89 -6.04
C LEU A 316 -12.35 -7.77 -6.94
N ASP A 317 -11.12 -7.90 -7.43
CA ASP A 317 -10.52 -6.89 -8.31
C ASP A 317 -11.45 -6.74 -9.51
N PRO A 318 -12.19 -5.62 -9.67
CA PRO A 318 -13.08 -5.45 -10.80
C PRO A 318 -12.16 -5.44 -12.00
N TYR A 319 -12.26 -6.49 -12.80
CA TYR A 319 -11.36 -6.76 -13.90
C TYR A 319 -11.18 -5.50 -14.74
N VAL A 320 -10.03 -4.84 -14.55
CA VAL A 320 -9.52 -3.73 -15.34
C VAL A 320 -9.84 -4.02 -16.80
N GLU A 321 -10.51 -3.11 -17.48
CA GLU A 321 -10.38 -2.96 -18.93
C GLU A 321 -8.89 -2.80 -19.21
N ILE A 322 -8.20 -3.92 -19.40
CA ILE A 322 -6.79 -3.91 -19.79
C ILE A 322 -6.77 -3.30 -21.17
N SER A 323 -5.94 -2.26 -21.34
CA SER A 323 -5.68 -1.73 -22.68
C SER A 323 -5.23 -2.87 -23.58
N LEU A 324 -5.55 -2.78 -24.87
CA LEU A 324 -5.17 -3.79 -25.85
C LEU A 324 -3.66 -4.09 -25.79
N GLU A 325 -2.85 -3.06 -25.57
CA GLU A 325 -1.40 -3.13 -25.37
C GLU A 325 -1.02 -3.95 -24.13
N ALA A 326 -1.65 -3.68 -22.98
CA ALA A 326 -1.41 -4.44 -21.75
C ALA A 326 -1.88 -5.90 -21.85
N TYR A 327 -2.97 -6.18 -22.57
CA TYR A 327 -3.42 -7.55 -22.86
C TYR A 327 -2.45 -8.29 -23.75
N ASN A 328 -1.92 -7.65 -24.78
CA ASN A 328 -0.98 -8.27 -25.72
C ASN A 328 0.30 -8.73 -25.03
N ASN A 329 0.77 -7.97 -24.03
CA ASN A 329 1.95 -8.27 -23.21
C ASN A 329 1.74 -9.41 -22.19
N LEU A 330 0.53 -9.95 -22.04
CA LEU A 330 0.27 -11.09 -21.15
C LEU A 330 0.71 -12.42 -21.78
N THR A 331 1.24 -13.31 -20.95
CA THR A 331 1.46 -14.72 -21.33
C THR A 331 0.13 -15.45 -21.54
N ASP A 332 0.13 -16.52 -22.35
CA ASP A 332 -1.08 -17.30 -22.64
C ASP A 332 -1.77 -17.82 -21.36
N LYS A 333 -1.00 -18.25 -20.35
CA LYS A 333 -1.54 -18.66 -19.05
C LYS A 333 -2.21 -17.50 -18.30
N GLN A 334 -1.68 -16.28 -18.41
CA GLN A 334 -2.30 -15.09 -17.81
C GLN A 334 -3.58 -14.70 -18.56
N LYS A 335 -3.59 -14.78 -19.90
CA LYS A 335 -4.79 -14.52 -20.72
C LYS A 335 -5.91 -15.53 -20.46
N ILE A 336 -5.57 -16.81 -20.27
CA ILE A 336 -6.52 -17.86 -19.83
C ILE A 336 -7.16 -17.50 -18.49
N ASN A 337 -6.35 -17.10 -17.50
CA ASN A 337 -6.85 -16.71 -16.18
C ASN A 337 -7.71 -15.45 -16.23
N TYR A 338 -7.38 -14.50 -17.12
CA TYR A 338 -8.17 -13.30 -17.36
C TYR A 338 -9.56 -13.66 -17.88
N HIS A 339 -9.66 -14.42 -18.96
CA HIS A 339 -10.94 -14.82 -19.54
C HIS A 339 -11.79 -15.71 -18.64
N MET A 340 -11.16 -16.66 -17.94
CA MET A 340 -11.85 -17.48 -16.95
C MET A 340 -12.38 -16.63 -15.77
N GLY A 341 -11.68 -15.56 -15.45
CA GLY A 341 -12.10 -14.56 -14.47
C GLY A 341 -13.35 -13.78 -14.89
N MET A 342 -13.34 -13.24 -16.12
CA MET A 342 -14.48 -12.52 -16.69
C MET A 342 -15.74 -13.40 -16.78
N MET A 343 -15.58 -14.65 -17.21
CA MET A 343 -16.69 -15.63 -17.28
C MET A 343 -17.33 -15.91 -15.92
N ARG A 344 -16.53 -15.99 -14.85
CA ARG A 344 -17.02 -16.28 -13.49
C ARG A 344 -17.84 -15.13 -12.90
N GLN A 345 -17.66 -13.92 -13.43
CA GLN A 345 -18.41 -12.73 -13.02
C GLN A 345 -19.60 -12.40 -13.92
N GLY A 346 -19.82 -13.17 -15.00
CA GLY A 346 -20.98 -13.00 -15.88
C GLY A 346 -20.86 -11.86 -16.90
N ILE A 347 -19.71 -11.18 -16.97
CA ILE A 347 -19.42 -10.15 -17.96
C ILE A 347 -19.12 -10.83 -19.29
N ASP A 348 -19.86 -10.48 -20.36
CA ASP A 348 -19.79 -11.05 -21.72
C ASP A 348 -19.25 -12.49 -21.76
N LYS A 349 -19.97 -13.35 -21.03
CA LYS A 349 -19.55 -14.72 -20.73
C LYS A 349 -19.25 -15.49 -22.02
N THR A 350 -20.00 -15.22 -23.09
CA THR A 350 -19.86 -15.86 -24.39
C THR A 350 -18.55 -15.45 -25.08
N PHE A 351 -18.23 -14.17 -25.14
CA PHE A 351 -16.96 -13.69 -25.69
C PHE A 351 -15.75 -14.23 -24.92
N HIS A 352 -15.78 -14.14 -23.59
CA HIS A 352 -14.66 -14.57 -22.77
C HIS A 352 -14.49 -16.09 -22.74
N ASN A 353 -15.58 -16.87 -22.85
CA ASN A 353 -15.49 -18.32 -23.01
C ASN A 353 -14.82 -18.71 -24.33
N ARG A 354 -15.15 -18.02 -25.44
CA ARG A 354 -14.49 -18.24 -26.74
C ARG A 354 -12.99 -17.95 -26.65
N MET A 355 -12.62 -16.83 -26.06
CA MET A 355 -11.21 -16.45 -25.92
C MET A 355 -10.43 -17.35 -24.97
N PHE A 356 -11.04 -17.79 -23.86
CA PHE A 356 -10.47 -18.79 -22.97
C PHE A 356 -10.12 -20.09 -23.72
N HIS A 357 -11.07 -20.64 -24.48
CA HIS A 357 -10.85 -21.86 -25.26
C HIS A 357 -9.82 -21.66 -26.37
N ARG A 358 -9.83 -20.50 -27.05
CA ARG A 358 -8.87 -20.18 -28.12
C ARG A 358 -7.42 -20.24 -27.63
N ILE A 359 -7.17 -19.66 -26.45
CA ILE A 359 -5.83 -19.58 -25.87
C ILE A 359 -5.43 -20.93 -25.25
N GLN A 360 -6.38 -21.65 -24.66
CA GLN A 360 -6.13 -22.99 -24.12
C GLN A 360 -5.82 -24.02 -25.23
N ARG A 361 -6.42 -23.89 -26.42
CA ARG A 361 -6.17 -24.78 -27.57
C ARG A 361 -4.81 -24.58 -28.22
N LYS A 362 -4.16 -23.43 -28.02
CA LYS A 362 -2.79 -23.16 -28.50
C LYS A 362 -1.71 -24.11 -27.92
N TYR A 363 -2.07 -24.89 -26.88
CA TYR A 363 -1.22 -25.91 -26.22
C TYR A 363 -1.46 -27.34 -26.72
N LYS A 364 -2.29 -27.57 -27.73
CA LYS A 364 -2.44 -28.90 -28.33
C LYS A 364 -1.52 -29.01 -29.56
N PRO A 365 -0.68 -30.07 -29.63
CA PRO A 365 0.06 -30.33 -30.84
C PRO A 365 -0.89 -30.68 -32.00
N PRO A 366 -0.54 -30.35 -33.26
CA PRO A 366 -1.35 -30.59 -34.45
C PRO A 366 -1.88 -32.03 -34.65
N THR A 367 -2.79 -32.26 -35.60
CA THR A 367 -3.22 -33.62 -36.05
C THR A 367 -3.63 -33.58 -37.53
N PHE A 368 -3.14 -34.51 -38.36
CA PHE A 368 -3.34 -34.52 -39.83
C PHE A 368 -4.72 -35.04 -40.30
N PRO A 369 -5.23 -34.64 -41.49
CA PRO A 369 -6.49 -35.12 -42.08
C PRO A 369 -6.35 -36.44 -42.88
N SER A 370 -7.48 -37.13 -43.08
CA SER A 370 -7.64 -38.12 -44.17
C SER A 370 -8.01 -37.35 -45.47
N PRO A 371 -7.39 -37.63 -46.62
CA PRO A 371 -7.57 -36.87 -47.87
C PRO A 371 -9.01 -36.84 -48.42
N LYS A 372 -9.90 -37.74 -47.97
CA LYS A 372 -11.27 -37.86 -48.51
C LYS A 372 -12.33 -37.04 -47.76
N TYR A 373 -12.04 -36.60 -46.54
CA TYR A 373 -12.98 -35.84 -45.70
C TYR A 373 -12.41 -34.47 -45.31
N GLY A 374 -11.87 -33.78 -46.32
CA GLY A 374 -11.38 -32.41 -46.23
C GLY A 374 -12.42 -31.49 -45.59
N GLY A 375 -12.09 -31.03 -44.39
CA GLY A 375 -12.79 -29.97 -43.69
C GLY A 375 -11.84 -29.35 -42.69
N GLU A 376 -11.60 -28.05 -42.83
CA GLU A 376 -10.86 -27.25 -41.85
C GLU A 376 -11.44 -27.52 -40.46
N SER A 377 -10.64 -28.11 -39.57
CA SER A 377 -11.10 -28.31 -38.20
C SER A 377 -11.16 -26.95 -37.49
N SER A 378 -12.27 -26.68 -36.79
CA SER A 378 -12.43 -25.48 -35.97
C SER A 378 -11.52 -25.45 -34.72
N GLU A 379 -10.59 -26.40 -34.55
CA GLU A 379 -9.88 -26.62 -33.28
C GLU A 379 -8.35 -26.76 -33.33
N GLY A 380 -7.65 -26.65 -34.46
CA GLY A 380 -6.17 -26.67 -34.46
C GLY A 380 -5.51 -26.93 -35.82
N LEU A 381 -4.19 -26.63 -35.88
CA LEU A 381 -3.28 -26.88 -37.01
C LEU A 381 -2.98 -28.39 -37.19
N GLU A 382 -2.41 -28.77 -38.33
CA GLU A 382 -2.20 -30.17 -38.80
C GLU A 382 -0.69 -30.55 -38.84
N TYR A 383 -0.30 -31.82 -38.63
CA TYR A 383 1.10 -32.30 -38.63
C TYR A 383 1.51 -32.92 -39.97
N THR A 384 2.69 -32.64 -40.51
CA THR A 384 3.17 -33.28 -41.75
C THR A 384 3.65 -34.72 -41.51
N LYS A 385 3.76 -35.53 -42.58
CA LYS A 385 4.34 -36.88 -42.54
C LYS A 385 5.74 -36.89 -41.92
N GLU A 386 6.57 -35.93 -42.33
CA GLU A 386 7.93 -35.73 -41.83
C GLU A 386 7.94 -35.42 -40.33
N GLU A 387 6.97 -34.64 -39.84
CA GLU A 387 6.83 -34.36 -38.41
C GLU A 387 6.41 -35.61 -37.62
N TYR A 388 5.54 -36.45 -38.18
CA TYR A 388 5.13 -37.72 -37.58
C TYR A 388 6.29 -38.73 -37.51
N ASP A 389 7.05 -38.88 -38.60
CA ASP A 389 8.16 -39.84 -38.66
C ASP A 389 9.25 -39.53 -37.61
N ASN A 390 9.47 -38.24 -37.36
CA ASN A 390 10.39 -37.73 -36.34
C ASN A 390 9.85 -37.79 -34.90
N MET A 391 8.62 -38.26 -34.67
CA MET A 391 8.08 -38.45 -33.32
C MET A 391 8.66 -39.69 -32.64
N ASP A 392 8.91 -39.58 -31.34
CA ASP A 392 9.14 -40.76 -30.50
C ASP A 392 7.89 -41.64 -30.38
N ASP A 393 8.07 -42.91 -30.00
CA ASP A 393 6.98 -43.89 -29.91
C ASP A 393 5.87 -43.49 -28.93
N LYS A 394 6.21 -42.70 -27.90
CA LYS A 394 5.24 -42.18 -26.94
C LYS A 394 4.32 -41.16 -27.61
N ASN A 395 4.89 -40.24 -28.36
CA ASN A 395 4.17 -39.20 -29.10
C ASN A 395 3.35 -39.80 -30.24
N LYS A 396 3.89 -40.80 -30.96
CA LYS A 396 3.12 -41.58 -31.95
C LYS A 396 1.92 -42.28 -31.30
N ARG A 397 2.11 -42.88 -30.12
CA ARG A 397 1.02 -43.56 -29.38
C ARG A 397 -0.07 -42.57 -28.94
N GLU A 398 0.31 -41.39 -28.47
CA GLU A 398 -0.63 -40.34 -28.08
C GLU A 398 -1.37 -39.75 -29.29
N TYR A 399 -0.70 -39.63 -30.44
CA TYR A 399 -1.30 -39.23 -31.71
C TYR A 399 -2.39 -40.22 -32.13
N HIS A 400 -2.08 -41.51 -32.23
CA HIS A 400 -3.06 -42.53 -32.61
C HIS A 400 -4.23 -42.63 -31.62
N GLY A 401 -3.98 -42.48 -30.31
CA GLY A 401 -5.06 -42.45 -29.31
C GLY A 401 -6.04 -41.29 -29.50
N ARG A 402 -5.53 -40.10 -29.89
CA ARG A 402 -6.35 -38.93 -30.20
C ARG A 402 -7.16 -39.13 -31.48
N MET A 403 -6.54 -39.68 -32.52
CA MET A 403 -7.20 -39.93 -33.80
C MET A 403 -8.29 -41.00 -33.71
N ALA A 404 -8.05 -42.09 -32.98
CA ALA A 404 -9.08 -43.10 -32.70
C ALA A 404 -10.30 -42.51 -31.97
N SER A 405 -10.05 -41.61 -31.00
CA SER A 405 -11.12 -40.91 -30.26
C SER A 405 -11.90 -39.92 -31.13
N ARG A 406 -11.25 -39.33 -32.13
CA ARG A 406 -11.90 -38.45 -33.13
C ARG A 406 -12.75 -39.28 -34.08
N ALA A 407 -12.19 -40.32 -34.69
CA ALA A 407 -12.90 -41.22 -35.59
C ALA A 407 -14.13 -41.84 -34.91
N LYS A 408 -14.05 -42.15 -33.61
CA LYS A 408 -15.21 -42.57 -32.81
C LYS A 408 -16.31 -41.50 -32.71
N ARG A 409 -15.95 -40.22 -32.53
CA ARG A 409 -16.93 -39.11 -32.46
C ARG A 409 -17.57 -38.83 -33.81
N ASP A 410 -16.81 -39.03 -34.88
CA ASP A 410 -17.25 -38.81 -36.26
C ASP A 410 -17.95 -40.06 -36.85
N ASN A 411 -18.22 -41.09 -36.02
CA ASN A 411 -18.80 -42.39 -36.42
C ASN A 411 -18.05 -43.10 -37.57
N ASN A 412 -16.76 -42.84 -37.73
CA ASN A 412 -15.90 -43.49 -38.71
C ASN A 412 -15.16 -44.68 -38.07
N ASP A 413 -15.80 -45.85 -38.08
CA ASP A 413 -15.29 -47.05 -37.43
C ASP A 413 -14.03 -47.64 -38.10
N GLU A 414 -13.87 -47.43 -39.39
CA GLU A 414 -12.71 -47.89 -40.17
C GLU A 414 -11.43 -47.14 -39.76
N LEU A 415 -11.51 -45.81 -39.78
CA LEU A 415 -10.42 -44.92 -39.35
C LEU A 415 -10.10 -45.15 -37.86
N ARG A 416 -11.12 -45.37 -37.02
CA ARG A 416 -10.93 -45.70 -35.61
C ARG A 416 -10.11 -46.98 -35.43
N ARG A 417 -10.48 -48.05 -36.14
CA ARG A 417 -9.78 -49.34 -36.07
C ARG A 417 -8.34 -49.23 -36.52
N PHE A 418 -8.06 -48.48 -37.59
CA PHE A 418 -6.69 -48.21 -38.04
C PHE A 418 -5.83 -47.60 -36.94
N HIS A 419 -6.27 -46.49 -36.35
CA HIS A 419 -5.48 -45.84 -35.29
C HIS A 419 -5.40 -46.67 -34.01
N ASP A 420 -6.43 -47.45 -33.66
CA ASP A 420 -6.36 -48.40 -32.55
C ASP A 420 -5.32 -49.51 -32.80
N ARG A 421 -5.19 -50.03 -34.02
CA ARG A 421 -4.14 -51.01 -34.41
C ARG A 421 -2.74 -50.43 -34.28
N MET A 422 -2.51 -49.24 -34.82
CA MET A 422 -1.21 -48.56 -34.76
C MET A 422 -0.79 -48.25 -33.32
N ARG A 423 -1.75 -47.78 -32.51
CA ARG A 423 -1.55 -47.57 -31.07
C ARG A 423 -1.22 -48.88 -30.35
N TYR A 424 -1.87 -49.98 -30.71
CA TYR A 424 -1.61 -51.29 -30.14
C TYR A 424 -0.20 -51.78 -30.48
N ARG A 425 0.24 -51.67 -31.74
CA ARG A 425 1.60 -52.03 -32.18
C ARG A 425 2.66 -51.28 -31.38
N LEU A 426 2.51 -49.95 -31.27
CA LEU A 426 3.38 -49.11 -30.44
C LEU A 426 3.36 -49.49 -28.96
N ARG A 427 2.22 -49.96 -28.42
CA ARG A 427 2.12 -50.43 -27.03
C ARG A 427 2.87 -51.73 -26.80
N MET A 428 2.89 -52.61 -27.80
CA MET A 428 3.49 -53.94 -27.73
C MET A 428 4.91 -53.98 -28.30
N ASN A 429 5.50 -52.82 -28.64
CA ASN A 429 6.78 -52.69 -29.35
C ASN A 429 6.86 -53.54 -30.64
N ILE A 430 5.72 -53.68 -31.32
CA ILE A 430 5.64 -54.32 -32.63
C ILE A 430 5.99 -53.26 -33.69
N PRO A 431 6.83 -53.58 -34.69
CA PRO A 431 7.15 -52.65 -35.77
C PRO A 431 5.90 -52.05 -36.42
N LEU A 432 5.95 -50.73 -36.62
CA LEU A 432 4.93 -50.03 -37.38
C LEU A 432 5.04 -50.43 -38.87
N PRO A 433 3.92 -50.52 -39.59
CA PRO A 433 3.91 -50.62 -41.05
C PRO A 433 4.54 -49.40 -41.73
N ASN A 434 4.87 -49.52 -43.02
CA ASN A 434 5.44 -48.44 -43.83
C ASN A 434 4.38 -47.42 -44.31
N TYR A 435 3.10 -47.75 -44.18
CA TYR A 435 1.97 -46.88 -44.43
C TYR A 435 1.56 -46.09 -43.17
N TYR A 436 1.15 -44.83 -43.36
CA TYR A 436 0.88 -43.88 -42.27
C TYR A 436 -0.60 -43.46 -42.18
N SER A 437 -1.42 -43.81 -43.17
CA SER A 437 -2.88 -43.63 -43.19
C SER A 437 -3.61 -44.91 -43.68
N PRO A 438 -4.93 -45.03 -43.44
CA PRO A 438 -5.73 -46.11 -44.04
C PRO A 438 -5.74 -46.08 -45.57
N GLU A 439 -5.59 -44.90 -46.18
CA GLU A 439 -5.51 -44.75 -47.63
C GLU A 439 -4.18 -45.30 -48.18
N ASP A 440 -3.05 -45.06 -47.50
CA ASP A 440 -1.77 -45.68 -47.86
C ASP A 440 -1.78 -47.21 -47.60
N GLU A 441 -2.55 -47.67 -46.60
CA GLU A 441 -2.77 -49.11 -46.33
C GLU A 441 -3.53 -49.78 -47.49
N GLN A 442 -4.44 -49.05 -48.15
CA GLN A 442 -5.20 -49.53 -49.32
C GLN A 442 -4.43 -49.42 -50.65
N GLU A 443 -3.39 -48.58 -50.74
CA GLU A 443 -2.52 -48.47 -51.93
C GLU A 443 -1.35 -49.47 -51.91
N GLU A 444 -1.00 -50.04 -50.74
CA GLU A 444 0.03 -51.08 -50.57
C GLU A 444 -0.54 -52.53 -50.54
N GLU A 445 -1.86 -52.70 -50.47
CA GLU A 445 -2.60 -53.98 -50.64
C GLU A 445 -3.10 -54.17 -52.08
#